data_AF-A0AAE9EXK8-F1
#
_entry.id   AF-A0AAE9EXK8-F1
#
_cell.length_a   1.000
_cell.length_b   1.000
_cell.length_c   1.000
_cell.angle_alpha   90.00
_cell.angle_beta   90.00
_cell.angle_gamma   90.00
#
_symmetry.space_group_name_H-M   'P 1'
#
loop_
_entity.id
_entity.type
_entity.pdbx_description
1 polymer ?
#
loop_
_entity_poly.entity_id
_entity_poly.type
_entity_poly.pdbx_seq_one_letter_code
_entity_poly.pdbx_strand_id
1 'polypeptide(L)'
;MFSDVLKRINAQETFKRHIDIFHAVTYDNIDGLVAAFVRNQPFDVRDKNGNTVLHLAAKLNRRLLCRAICVYASHLDLWNTKNNEGKQPIELAEDPNIKRDLQSLSTVRSTVDSHHMAYNKHLIEKKIEENSENNQNQKVVLSLDGGGLRIVLQCSILMAIEREIGEPLRNRVHWVAGTSCGGIMASSMSVGIDLSDALRIYIVIRKRIFGGNTQMFPKHSSHGIETCLQEVMGPKTPMAKCTAHKLVVTTAKVTLAPPQLILFRSYAPRIDPKEFEQLGYFNPNKILLWKAIRCTSAAPVYFQSFNGMADGAIFCNNPCIMVMTEFQKLKKIENYRGKNNTDEIGCVISIGTGIEPSAPINGIDINLTHGITGITGNWKEVFVNAKNLITVFLYQCTSSHNVHVGQSREWCHSMQVPFFRFSPHLAAPFELDNCKIEDITNAMFDNEVYIRTQINQQISDLCRLLKSMPRNTEPCQYRKITGYGGSQKTVDSPDGGQKVVN
;
A
#
# COMPACT_ATOMS: atom_id res chain seq x y z
N MET A 1 2.10 -5.03 20.15
CA MET A 1 1.58 -3.99 19.23
C MET A 1 0.57 -4.59 18.25
N PHE A 2 0.99 -5.51 17.39
CA PHE A 2 0.11 -6.23 16.45
C PHE A 2 -1.03 -7.00 17.14
N SER A 3 -0.75 -7.72 18.22
CA SER A 3 -1.76 -8.46 19.00
C SER A 3 -2.90 -7.56 19.51
N ASP A 4 -2.60 -6.30 19.86
CA ASP A 4 -3.61 -5.36 20.37
C ASP A 4 -4.53 -4.86 19.25
N VAL A 5 -3.98 -4.59 18.05
CA VAL A 5 -4.77 -4.20 16.87
C VAL A 5 -5.60 -5.36 16.37
N LEU A 6 -5.02 -6.57 16.30
CA LEU A 6 -5.76 -7.79 15.94
C LEU A 6 -6.90 -8.09 16.92
N LYS A 7 -6.69 -7.89 18.23
CA LYS A 7 -7.75 -8.00 19.24
C LYS A 7 -8.86 -6.97 18.99
N ARG A 8 -8.51 -5.71 18.69
CA ARG A 8 -9.49 -4.64 18.42
C ARG A 8 -10.33 -4.90 17.19
N ILE A 9 -9.74 -5.39 16.10
CA ILE A 9 -10.47 -5.69 14.87
C ILE A 9 -11.20 -7.03 14.92
N ASN A 10 -11.24 -7.67 16.10
CA ASN A 10 -11.83 -8.96 16.38
C ASN A 10 -11.28 -10.14 15.56
N ALA A 11 -10.03 -10.05 15.09
CA ALA A 11 -9.39 -11.06 14.26
C ALA A 11 -9.28 -12.42 14.97
N GLN A 12 -9.11 -12.42 16.29
CA GLN A 12 -9.00 -13.64 17.09
C GLN A 12 -10.32 -14.41 17.17
N GLU A 13 -11.46 -13.72 17.10
CA GLU A 13 -12.77 -14.36 17.10
C GLU A 13 -13.14 -14.96 15.74
N THR A 14 -12.77 -14.28 14.64
CA THR A 14 -12.98 -14.77 13.27
C THR A 14 -12.27 -16.09 13.00
N PHE A 15 -11.18 -16.39 13.72
CA PHE A 15 -10.36 -17.58 13.48
C PHE A 15 -10.25 -18.54 14.68
N LYS A 16 -11.13 -18.53 15.69
CA LYS A 16 -11.01 -19.19 17.03
C LYS A 16 -10.37 -20.58 17.13
N ARG A 17 -10.43 -21.48 16.14
CA ARG A 17 -9.86 -22.83 16.26
C ARG A 17 -8.34 -22.80 16.17
N HIS A 18 -7.64 -23.56 17.03
CA HIS A 18 -6.23 -23.88 16.81
C HIS A 18 -6.14 -24.58 15.46
N ILE A 19 -5.41 -23.98 14.53
CA ILE A 19 -5.22 -24.54 13.19
C ILE A 19 -3.77 -25.02 13.13
N ASP A 20 -3.63 -26.31 12.87
CA ASP A 20 -2.39 -26.91 12.43
C ASP A 20 -2.27 -26.66 10.92
N ILE A 21 -1.16 -26.03 10.49
CA ILE A 21 -0.93 -25.67 9.09
C ILE A 21 -0.85 -26.92 8.22
N PHE A 22 -0.29 -28.02 8.73
CA PHE A 22 -0.28 -29.30 7.99
C PHE A 22 -1.69 -29.83 7.79
N HIS A 23 -2.52 -29.76 8.82
CA HIS A 23 -3.94 -30.15 8.71
C HIS A 23 -4.69 -29.27 7.70
N ALA A 24 -4.45 -27.94 7.72
CA ALA A 24 -5.06 -27.04 6.73
C ALA A 24 -4.68 -27.44 5.30
N VAL A 25 -3.42 -27.82 5.05
CA VAL A 25 -2.96 -28.30 3.74
C VAL A 25 -3.57 -29.65 3.38
N THR A 26 -3.61 -30.61 4.31
CA THR A 26 -4.18 -31.95 4.08
C THR A 26 -5.62 -31.90 3.61
N TYR A 27 -6.43 -31.00 4.19
CA TYR A 27 -7.86 -30.87 3.92
C TYR A 27 -8.22 -29.75 2.93
N ASP A 28 -7.25 -29.23 2.17
CA ASP A 28 -7.44 -28.18 1.16
C ASP A 28 -8.12 -26.90 1.70
N ASN A 29 -7.76 -26.50 2.92
CA ASN A 29 -8.39 -25.41 3.65
C ASN A 29 -7.57 -24.12 3.58
N ILE A 30 -7.86 -23.28 2.57
CA ILE A 30 -7.21 -21.98 2.39
C ILE A 30 -7.47 -21.02 3.57
N ASP A 31 -8.67 -21.00 4.13
CA ASP A 31 -8.99 -20.16 5.29
C ASP A 31 -8.14 -20.55 6.51
N GLY A 32 -7.77 -21.84 6.62
CA GLY A 32 -6.82 -22.35 7.60
C GLY A 32 -5.44 -21.72 7.46
N LEU A 33 -4.91 -21.65 6.23
CA LEU A 33 -3.62 -20.99 5.96
C LEU A 33 -3.66 -19.49 6.21
N VAL A 34 -4.77 -18.84 5.84
CA VAL A 34 -4.97 -17.40 6.10
C VAL A 34 -4.98 -17.14 7.60
N ALA A 35 -5.67 -17.97 8.37
CA ALA A 35 -5.71 -17.87 9.82
C ALA A 35 -4.30 -18.03 10.42
N ALA A 36 -3.51 -18.97 9.91
CA ALA A 36 -2.12 -19.18 10.31
C ALA A 36 -1.25 -17.94 10.01
N PHE A 37 -1.38 -17.38 8.80
CA PHE A 37 -0.69 -16.16 8.38
C PHE A 37 -1.05 -14.95 9.25
N VAL A 38 -2.35 -14.73 9.50
CA VAL A 38 -2.85 -13.64 10.36
C VAL A 38 -2.35 -13.78 11.79
N ARG A 39 -2.20 -15.01 12.29
CA ARG A 39 -1.64 -15.31 13.62
C ARG A 39 -0.12 -15.27 13.68
N ASN A 40 0.55 -15.00 12.57
CA ASN A 40 2.01 -15.06 12.47
C ASN A 40 2.57 -16.42 12.91
N GLN A 41 1.90 -17.51 12.54
CA GLN A 41 2.44 -18.85 12.75
C GLN A 41 3.61 -19.11 11.78
N PRO A 42 4.63 -19.89 12.19
CA PRO A 42 5.76 -20.24 11.34
C PRO A 42 5.33 -21.16 10.18
N PHE A 43 5.74 -20.84 8.95
CA PHE A 43 5.47 -21.64 7.75
C PHE A 43 6.65 -22.56 7.37
N ASP A 44 7.81 -22.41 8.02
CA ASP A 44 9.01 -23.23 7.86
C ASP A 44 9.01 -24.50 8.71
N VAL A 45 7.92 -24.78 9.43
CA VAL A 45 7.75 -26.01 10.21
C VAL A 45 7.88 -27.24 9.30
N ARG A 46 8.57 -28.26 9.79
CA ARG A 46 8.86 -29.51 9.08
C ARG A 46 8.20 -30.71 9.75
N ASP A 47 7.74 -31.65 8.94
CA ASP A 47 7.33 -32.96 9.42
C ASP A 47 8.54 -33.85 9.75
N LYS A 48 8.27 -35.08 10.21
CA LYS A 48 9.29 -36.10 10.52
C LYS A 48 10.23 -36.45 9.35
N ASN A 49 9.81 -36.19 8.11
CA ASN A 49 10.56 -36.45 6.89
C ASN A 49 11.26 -35.18 6.36
N GLY A 50 11.24 -34.07 7.13
CA GLY A 50 11.80 -32.79 6.73
C GLY A 50 10.96 -32.03 5.71
N ASN A 51 9.75 -32.49 5.37
CA ASN A 51 8.86 -31.80 4.44
C ASN A 51 8.29 -30.55 5.11
N THR A 52 8.42 -29.41 4.43
CA THR A 52 7.68 -28.20 4.80
C THR A 52 6.22 -28.31 4.36
N VAL A 53 5.37 -27.38 4.80
CA VAL A 53 3.97 -27.30 4.36
C VAL A 53 3.84 -27.13 2.83
N LEU A 54 4.82 -26.53 2.17
CA LEU A 54 4.84 -26.42 0.70
C LEU A 54 5.13 -27.76 0.01
N HIS A 55 6.02 -28.59 0.58
CA HIS A 55 6.26 -29.95 0.08
C HIS A 55 4.98 -30.78 0.15
N LEU A 56 4.25 -30.69 1.27
CA LEU A 56 2.98 -31.39 1.42
C LEU A 56 1.91 -30.89 0.43
N ALA A 57 1.78 -29.56 0.28
CA ALA A 57 0.81 -28.97 -0.65
C ALA A 57 1.09 -29.38 -2.10
N ALA A 58 2.36 -29.41 -2.50
CA ALA A 58 2.80 -29.85 -3.82
C ALA A 58 2.50 -31.35 -4.03
N LYS A 59 2.86 -32.19 -3.07
CA LYS A 59 2.60 -33.65 -3.09
C LYS A 59 1.11 -33.98 -3.18
N LEU A 60 0.24 -33.18 -2.56
CA LEU A 60 -1.20 -33.37 -2.58
C LEU A 60 -1.90 -32.64 -3.74
N ASN A 61 -1.16 -32.10 -4.70
CA ASN A 61 -1.67 -31.36 -5.86
C ASN A 61 -2.59 -30.18 -5.49
N ARG A 62 -2.29 -29.48 -4.37
CA ARG A 62 -3.06 -28.33 -3.88
C ARG A 62 -2.49 -27.02 -4.43
N ARG A 63 -2.78 -26.71 -5.69
CA ARG A 63 -2.18 -25.56 -6.39
C ARG A 63 -2.41 -24.22 -5.70
N LEU A 64 -3.66 -23.92 -5.29
CA LEU A 64 -3.97 -22.66 -4.61
C LEU A 64 -3.20 -22.53 -3.28
N LEU A 65 -3.11 -23.63 -2.52
CA LEU A 65 -2.36 -23.63 -1.26
C LEU A 65 -0.85 -23.48 -1.49
N CYS A 66 -0.29 -24.07 -2.56
CA CYS A 66 1.10 -23.81 -2.95
C CYS A 66 1.34 -22.32 -3.19
N ARG A 67 0.46 -21.67 -3.97
CA ARG A 67 0.53 -20.22 -4.22
C ARG A 67 0.42 -19.43 -2.92
N ALA A 68 -0.54 -19.76 -2.06
CA ALA A 68 -0.76 -19.12 -0.76
C ALA A 68 0.48 -19.18 0.14
N ILE A 69 1.11 -20.36 0.23
CA ILE A 69 2.33 -20.55 1.03
C ILE A 69 3.47 -19.70 0.47
N CYS A 70 3.67 -19.69 -0.86
CA CYS A 70 4.72 -18.88 -1.48
C CYS A 70 4.58 -17.37 -1.21
N VAL A 71 3.35 -16.86 -1.08
CA VAL A 71 3.12 -15.42 -0.84
C VAL A 71 3.09 -15.04 0.64
N TYR A 72 2.50 -15.87 1.50
CA TYR A 72 2.43 -15.62 2.94
C TYR A 72 3.78 -15.85 3.64
N ALA A 73 4.61 -16.73 3.08
CA ALA A 73 5.95 -17.05 3.56
C ALA A 73 7.03 -16.66 2.54
N SER A 74 6.81 -15.59 1.76
CA SER A 74 7.71 -15.19 0.67
C SER A 74 9.14 -14.85 1.10
N HIS A 75 9.38 -14.59 2.39
CA HIS A 75 10.70 -14.34 2.95
C HIS A 75 11.51 -15.61 3.25
N LEU A 76 10.88 -16.79 3.22
CA LEU A 76 11.51 -18.07 3.58
C LEU A 76 11.98 -18.87 2.35
N ASP A 77 11.60 -18.44 1.14
CA ASP A 77 11.96 -19.10 -0.13
C ASP A 77 11.72 -20.63 -0.10
N LEU A 78 10.59 -21.05 0.47
CA LEU A 78 10.29 -22.46 0.74
C LEU A 78 10.30 -23.36 -0.51
N TRP A 79 10.09 -22.80 -1.71
CA TRP A 79 10.15 -23.55 -2.97
C TRP A 79 11.56 -24.03 -3.32
N ASN A 80 12.60 -23.42 -2.74
CA ASN A 80 13.99 -23.85 -2.91
C ASN A 80 14.47 -24.82 -1.81
N THR A 81 13.66 -24.97 -0.75
CA THR A 81 14.03 -25.78 0.42
C THR A 81 13.98 -27.27 0.09
N LYS A 82 14.98 -28.03 0.54
CA LYS A 82 15.01 -29.50 0.41
C LYS A 82 14.49 -30.19 1.67
N ASN A 83 13.83 -31.33 1.50
CA ASN A 83 13.47 -32.25 2.59
C ASN A 83 14.63 -33.21 2.93
N ASN A 84 14.40 -34.18 3.84
CA ASN A 84 15.44 -35.13 4.25
C ASN A 84 15.89 -36.08 3.12
N GLU A 85 15.08 -36.23 2.06
CA GLU A 85 15.43 -36.98 0.84
C GLU A 85 16.18 -36.12 -0.19
N GLY A 86 16.43 -34.85 0.11
CA GLY A 86 17.09 -33.91 -0.81
C GLY A 86 16.18 -33.34 -1.90
N LYS A 87 14.87 -33.61 -1.86
CA LYS A 87 13.89 -33.17 -2.85
C LYS A 87 13.30 -31.81 -2.50
N GLN A 88 13.10 -30.97 -3.51
CA GLN A 88 12.36 -29.71 -3.44
C GLN A 88 10.84 -29.93 -3.65
N PRO A 89 9.98 -28.98 -3.26
CA PRO A 89 8.53 -29.11 -3.46
C PRO A 89 8.12 -29.37 -4.91
N ILE A 90 8.82 -28.77 -5.88
CA ILE A 90 8.54 -28.96 -7.31
C ILE A 90 8.71 -30.40 -7.78
N GLU A 91 9.66 -31.13 -7.19
CA GLU A 91 9.96 -32.52 -7.54
C GLU A 91 8.90 -33.48 -6.98
N LEU A 92 8.14 -33.04 -5.96
CA LEU A 92 7.03 -33.80 -5.37
C LEU A 92 5.69 -33.50 -6.04
N ALA A 93 5.59 -32.45 -6.85
CA ALA A 93 4.36 -32.10 -7.55
C ALA A 93 4.12 -33.07 -8.72
N GLU A 94 2.88 -33.52 -8.90
CA GLU A 94 2.46 -34.22 -10.12
C GLU A 94 1.78 -33.26 -11.10
N ASP A 95 0.99 -32.30 -10.58
CA ASP A 95 0.28 -31.30 -11.39
C ASP A 95 1.25 -30.39 -12.17
N PRO A 96 1.19 -30.36 -13.52
CA PRO A 96 2.04 -29.52 -14.35
C PRO A 96 1.86 -28.02 -14.07
N ASN A 97 0.69 -27.59 -13.59
CA ASN A 97 0.46 -26.19 -13.25
C ASN A 97 1.20 -25.77 -11.98
N ILE A 98 1.31 -26.67 -10.98
CA ILE A 98 2.13 -26.43 -9.78
C ILE A 98 3.60 -26.33 -10.18
N LYS A 99 4.07 -27.22 -11.04
CA LYS A 99 5.45 -27.17 -11.56
C LYS A 99 5.73 -25.84 -12.26
N ARG A 100 4.82 -25.40 -13.14
CA ARG A 100 4.94 -24.12 -13.85
C ARG A 100 4.96 -22.93 -12.90
N ASP A 101 4.06 -22.92 -11.91
CA ASP A 101 4.00 -21.86 -10.89
C ASP A 101 5.32 -21.81 -10.10
N LEU A 102 5.81 -22.92 -9.57
CA LEU A 102 7.06 -22.96 -8.80
C LEU A 102 8.30 -22.62 -9.65
N GLN A 103 8.34 -23.07 -10.92
CA GLN A 103 9.39 -22.67 -11.87
C GLN A 103 9.40 -21.15 -12.10
N SER A 104 8.23 -20.54 -12.23
CA SER A 104 8.11 -19.12 -12.54
C SER A 104 8.72 -18.20 -11.48
N LEU A 105 8.82 -18.65 -10.22
CA LEU A 105 9.49 -17.91 -9.14
C LEU A 105 11.01 -17.88 -9.26
N SER A 106 11.59 -18.79 -10.05
CA SER A 106 13.04 -18.95 -10.21
C SER A 106 13.56 -18.53 -11.58
N THR A 107 12.67 -18.29 -12.56
CA THR A 107 13.05 -17.89 -13.91
C THR A 107 13.43 -16.41 -13.96
N VAL A 108 14.73 -16.10 -13.96
CA VAL A 108 15.20 -14.73 -14.24
C VAL A 108 14.72 -14.31 -15.63
N ARG A 109 13.98 -13.21 -15.73
CA ARG A 109 13.60 -12.61 -17.01
C ARG A 109 14.49 -11.40 -17.24
N SER A 110 15.26 -11.40 -18.32
CA SER A 110 16.00 -10.20 -18.73
C SER A 110 15.00 -9.12 -19.09
N THR A 111 14.99 -8.01 -18.35
CA THR A 111 14.30 -6.80 -18.80
C THR A 111 15.10 -6.19 -19.94
N VAL A 112 14.42 -5.80 -21.02
CA VAL A 112 15.05 -4.99 -22.08
C VAL A 112 15.35 -3.62 -21.48
N ASP A 113 16.62 -3.21 -21.50
CA ASP A 113 17.05 -1.91 -21.01
C ASP A 113 16.45 -0.80 -21.89
N SER A 114 15.45 -0.11 -21.35
CA SER A 114 14.95 1.13 -21.96
C SER A 114 15.95 2.27 -21.74
N HIS A 115 15.95 3.28 -22.62
CA HIS A 115 16.78 4.48 -22.46
C HIS A 115 16.63 5.12 -21.07
N HIS A 116 15.39 5.15 -20.53
CA HIS A 116 15.13 5.66 -19.19
C HIS A 116 15.81 4.85 -18.08
N MET A 117 15.89 3.52 -18.23
CA MET A 117 16.55 2.66 -17.23
C MET A 117 18.07 2.88 -17.23
N ALA A 118 18.68 2.98 -18.41
CA ALA A 118 20.10 3.26 -18.54
C ALA A 118 20.46 4.64 -17.94
N TYR A 119 19.66 5.67 -18.24
CA TYR A 119 19.86 6.99 -17.67
C TYR A 119 19.64 7.01 -16.15
N ASN A 120 18.60 6.34 -15.65
CA ASN A 120 18.37 6.22 -14.22
C ASN A 120 19.53 5.51 -13.51
N LYS A 121 20.11 4.47 -14.12
CA LYS A 121 21.30 3.79 -13.59
C LYS A 121 22.50 4.75 -13.49
N HIS A 122 22.73 5.56 -14.52
CA HIS A 122 23.75 6.60 -14.46
C HIS A 122 23.52 7.60 -13.31
N LEU A 123 22.27 8.06 -13.11
CA LEU A 123 21.93 8.94 -11.99
C LEU A 123 22.16 8.27 -10.63
N ILE A 124 21.89 6.96 -10.51
CA ILE A 124 22.13 6.21 -9.27
C ILE A 124 23.62 6.21 -8.93
N GLU A 125 24.50 5.86 -9.88
CA GLU A 125 25.95 5.85 -9.64
C GLU A 125 26.45 7.22 -9.23
N LYS A 126 26.09 8.25 -10.01
CA LYS A 126 26.44 9.65 -9.72
C LYS A 126 26.00 10.05 -8.31
N LYS A 127 24.78 9.68 -7.91
CA LYS A 127 24.24 10.05 -6.59
C LYS A 127 24.94 9.34 -5.45
N ILE A 128 25.34 8.09 -5.64
CA ILE A 128 26.11 7.33 -4.65
C ILE A 128 27.51 7.93 -4.48
N GLU A 129 28.15 8.34 -5.58
CA GLU A 129 29.44 9.05 -5.55
C GLU A 129 29.32 10.38 -4.79
N GLU A 130 28.31 11.21 -5.11
CA GLU A 130 28.03 12.48 -4.41
C GLU A 130 27.76 12.29 -2.91
N ASN A 131 27.14 11.18 -2.52
CA ASN A 131 26.78 10.91 -1.12
C ASN A 131 27.97 10.53 -0.23
N SER A 132 29.11 10.19 -0.82
CA SER A 132 30.36 9.93 -0.07
C SER A 132 30.83 11.17 0.73
N GLU A 133 30.33 12.36 0.38
CA GLU A 133 30.62 13.64 1.05
C GLU A 133 29.67 13.99 2.22
N ASN A 134 28.81 13.05 2.69
CA ASN A 134 27.89 13.21 3.84
C ASN A 134 26.83 14.33 3.68
N ASN A 135 26.13 14.40 2.54
CA ASN A 135 25.04 15.35 2.34
C ASN A 135 23.75 14.94 3.10
N GLN A 136 23.56 15.46 4.32
CA GLN A 136 22.40 15.22 5.19
C GLN A 136 21.06 15.82 4.68
N ASN A 137 21.11 16.66 3.63
CA ASN A 137 19.92 17.37 3.14
C ASN A 137 19.08 16.53 2.16
N GLN A 138 19.61 15.41 1.68
CA GLN A 138 18.88 14.57 0.72
C GLN A 138 17.72 13.82 1.37
N LYS A 139 16.56 13.88 0.73
CA LYS A 139 15.31 13.26 1.16
C LYS A 139 14.84 12.21 0.16
N VAL A 140 14.37 11.10 0.70
CA VAL A 140 13.70 10.03 -0.07
C VAL A 140 12.20 10.27 -0.03
N VAL A 141 11.59 10.33 -1.21
CA VAL A 141 10.15 10.54 -1.39
C VAL A 141 9.50 9.23 -1.84
N LEU A 142 8.51 8.76 -1.11
CA LEU A 142 7.70 7.59 -1.43
C LEU A 142 6.28 8.03 -1.83
N SER A 143 5.84 7.59 -3.00
CA SER A 143 4.49 7.82 -3.54
C SER A 143 3.75 6.50 -3.69
N LEU A 144 2.55 6.42 -3.13
CA LEU A 144 1.72 5.21 -3.10
C LEU A 144 0.40 5.47 -3.80
N ASP A 145 0.16 4.73 -4.89
CA ASP A 145 -1.05 4.88 -5.68
C ASP A 145 -2.29 4.33 -4.95
N GLY A 146 -3.47 4.81 -5.36
CA GLY A 146 -4.76 4.22 -5.00
C GLY A 146 -5.10 2.98 -5.85
N GLY A 147 -6.01 2.15 -5.33
CA GLY A 147 -6.34 0.86 -5.96
C GLY A 147 -7.14 -0.14 -5.11
N GLY A 148 -7.86 0.30 -4.06
CA GLY A 148 -8.70 -0.60 -3.23
C GLY A 148 -7.92 -1.76 -2.61
N LEU A 149 -8.46 -2.98 -2.70
CA LEU A 149 -7.82 -4.20 -2.17
C LEU A 149 -6.55 -4.62 -2.88
N ARG A 150 -6.22 -4.03 -4.04
CA ARG A 150 -4.92 -4.22 -4.71
C ARG A 150 -3.75 -3.66 -3.89
N ILE A 151 -4.01 -2.93 -2.80
CA ILE A 151 -3.01 -2.53 -1.81
C ILE A 151 -2.12 -3.68 -1.32
N VAL A 152 -2.61 -4.92 -1.35
CA VAL A 152 -1.81 -6.10 -1.01
C VAL A 152 -0.59 -6.26 -1.92
N LEU A 153 -0.68 -5.89 -3.21
CA LEU A 153 0.42 -5.96 -4.17
C LEU A 153 1.48 -4.90 -3.87
N GLN A 154 1.03 -3.67 -3.61
CA GLN A 154 1.88 -2.56 -3.18
C GLN A 154 2.61 -2.91 -1.87
N CYS A 155 1.92 -3.54 -0.91
CA CYS A 155 2.50 -4.00 0.35
C CYS A 155 3.60 -5.05 0.14
N SER A 156 3.35 -6.06 -0.71
CA SER A 156 4.35 -7.08 -1.02
C SER A 156 5.62 -6.50 -1.65
N ILE A 157 5.50 -5.51 -2.54
CA ILE A 157 6.67 -4.83 -3.13
C ILE A 157 7.46 -4.08 -2.06
N LEU A 158 6.79 -3.33 -1.19
CA LEU A 158 7.43 -2.63 -0.08
C LEU A 158 8.16 -3.61 0.86
N MET A 159 7.55 -4.76 1.18
CA MET A 159 8.18 -5.82 1.98
C MET A 159 9.40 -6.44 1.29
N ALA A 160 9.37 -6.59 -0.03
CA ALA A 160 10.53 -7.06 -0.79
C ALA A 160 11.70 -6.07 -0.72
N ILE A 161 11.43 -4.76 -0.75
CA ILE A 161 12.43 -3.71 -0.54
C ILE A 161 13.00 -3.78 0.90
N GLU A 162 12.14 -3.93 1.92
CA GLU A 162 12.60 -4.10 3.32
C GLU A 162 13.51 -5.32 3.50
N ARG A 163 13.19 -6.43 2.82
CA ARG A 163 14.00 -7.65 2.83
C ARG A 163 15.38 -7.42 2.22
N GLU A 164 15.45 -6.74 1.08
CA GLU A 164 16.72 -6.47 0.38
C GLU A 164 17.60 -5.44 1.14
N ILE A 165 16.98 -4.39 1.68
CA ILE A 165 17.73 -3.38 2.42
C ILE A 165 18.17 -3.88 3.81
N GLY A 166 17.44 -4.83 4.39
CA GLY A 166 17.75 -5.45 5.69
C GLY A 166 17.22 -4.66 6.90
N GLU A 167 16.33 -3.69 6.69
CA GLU A 167 15.74 -2.88 7.76
C GLU A 167 14.38 -2.27 7.35
N PRO A 168 13.58 -1.77 8.31
CA PRO A 168 12.31 -1.12 7.99
C PRO A 168 12.48 0.08 7.05
N LEU A 169 11.69 0.15 5.99
CA LEU A 169 11.79 1.16 4.93
C LEU A 169 11.49 2.57 5.47
N ARG A 170 10.70 2.66 6.54
CA ARG A 170 10.47 3.91 7.30
C ARG A 170 11.78 4.57 7.75
N ASN A 171 12.86 3.82 7.96
CA ASN A 171 14.14 4.37 8.37
C ASN A 171 14.89 5.08 7.23
N ARG A 172 14.38 5.03 5.99
CA ARG A 172 14.98 5.66 4.81
C ARG A 172 14.05 6.67 4.15
N VAL A 173 12.74 6.45 4.23
CA VAL A 173 11.73 7.34 3.64
C VAL A 173 11.53 8.57 4.53
N HIS A 174 11.59 9.75 3.92
CA HIS A 174 11.42 11.04 4.61
C HIS A 174 10.05 11.67 4.33
N TRP A 175 9.58 11.51 3.10
CA TRP A 175 8.27 11.97 2.63
C TRP A 175 7.46 10.78 2.16
N VAL A 176 6.20 10.71 2.55
CA VAL A 176 5.30 9.67 2.06
C VAL A 176 3.99 10.30 1.64
N ALA A 177 3.55 9.99 0.43
CA ALA A 177 2.28 10.45 -0.12
C ALA A 177 1.43 9.29 -0.58
N GLY A 178 0.13 9.40 -0.37
CA GLY A 178 -0.81 8.36 -0.75
C GLY A 178 -2.16 8.88 -1.22
N THR A 179 -2.72 8.21 -2.22
CA THR A 179 -4.11 8.40 -2.68
C THR A 179 -4.92 7.16 -2.35
N SER A 180 -6.16 7.32 -1.89
CA SER A 180 -7.08 6.22 -1.59
C SER A 180 -6.45 5.17 -0.66
N CYS A 181 -6.43 3.90 -1.04
CA CYS A 181 -5.76 2.84 -0.29
C CYS A 181 -4.26 3.13 -0.06
N GLY A 182 -3.57 3.77 -1.01
CA GLY A 182 -2.19 4.24 -0.83
C GLY A 182 -2.07 5.27 0.29
N GLY A 183 -3.11 6.09 0.54
CA GLY A 183 -3.21 6.98 1.70
C GLY A 183 -3.35 6.21 3.02
N ILE A 184 -4.04 5.06 3.00
CA ILE A 184 -4.09 4.13 4.14
C ILE A 184 -2.69 3.57 4.41
N MET A 185 -1.99 3.07 3.38
CA MET A 185 -0.63 2.53 3.53
C MET A 185 0.37 3.59 4.03
N ALA A 186 0.37 4.76 3.41
CA ALA A 186 1.21 5.90 3.81
C ALA A 186 1.01 6.26 5.28
N SER A 187 -0.26 6.26 5.72
CA SER A 187 -0.61 6.54 7.12
C SER A 187 -0.18 5.41 8.05
N SER A 188 -0.37 4.14 7.67
CA SER A 188 0.09 2.96 8.43
C SER A 188 1.60 3.03 8.69
N MET A 189 2.40 3.32 7.66
CA MET A 189 3.85 3.51 7.80
C MET A 189 4.18 4.67 8.75
N SER A 190 3.46 5.80 8.60
CA SER A 190 3.69 7.01 9.38
C SER A 190 3.37 6.90 10.87
N VAL A 191 2.43 6.02 11.23
CA VAL A 191 2.13 5.70 12.64
C VAL A 191 3.00 4.57 13.18
N GLY A 192 3.76 3.87 12.32
CA GLY A 192 4.75 2.86 12.71
C GLY A 192 4.26 1.43 12.65
N ILE A 193 3.18 1.14 11.92
CA ILE A 193 2.75 -0.23 11.65
C ILE A 193 3.78 -0.87 10.70
N ASP A 194 4.28 -2.04 11.07
CA ASP A 194 5.19 -2.82 10.21
C ASP A 194 4.42 -3.34 8.98
N LEU A 195 5.08 -3.43 7.83
CA LEU A 195 4.41 -3.78 6.57
C LEU A 195 3.77 -5.17 6.61
N SER A 196 4.43 -6.15 7.25
CA SER A 196 3.86 -7.50 7.42
C SER A 196 2.56 -7.49 8.22
N ASP A 197 2.47 -6.62 9.23
CA ASP A 197 1.27 -6.43 10.03
C ASP A 197 0.18 -5.69 9.25
N ALA A 198 0.56 -4.67 8.47
CA ALA A 198 -0.36 -3.97 7.57
C ALA A 198 -1.02 -4.95 6.61
N LEU A 199 -0.26 -5.83 5.95
CA LEU A 199 -0.78 -6.86 5.06
C LEU A 199 -1.81 -7.77 5.76
N ARG A 200 -1.49 -8.27 6.96
CA ARG A 200 -2.42 -9.10 7.75
C ARG A 200 -3.70 -8.32 8.11
N ILE A 201 -3.57 -7.06 8.52
CA ILE A 201 -4.72 -6.20 8.82
C ILE A 201 -5.61 -6.05 7.58
N TYR A 202 -5.04 -5.73 6.41
CA TYR A 202 -5.80 -5.60 5.16
C TYR A 202 -6.57 -6.88 4.81
N ILE A 203 -5.92 -8.04 4.93
CA ILE A 203 -6.59 -9.32 4.72
C ILE A 203 -7.76 -9.47 5.70
N VAL A 204 -7.60 -9.20 6.99
CA VAL A 204 -8.68 -9.36 7.97
C VAL A 204 -9.84 -8.39 7.72
N ILE A 205 -9.56 -7.11 7.53
CA ILE A 205 -10.62 -6.07 7.46
C ILE A 205 -11.35 -6.04 6.12
N ARG A 206 -10.85 -6.70 5.06
CA ARG A 206 -11.45 -6.67 3.72
C ARG A 206 -12.95 -6.94 3.72
N LYS A 207 -13.39 -7.98 4.44
CA LYS A 207 -14.80 -8.38 4.53
C LYS A 207 -15.64 -7.41 5.35
N ARG A 208 -15.04 -6.68 6.29
CA ARG A 208 -15.73 -5.62 7.06
C ARG A 208 -15.91 -4.36 6.24
N ILE A 209 -14.94 -4.04 5.36
CA ILE A 209 -14.97 -2.84 4.52
C ILE A 209 -15.87 -3.04 3.30
N PHE A 210 -15.75 -4.20 2.64
CA PHE A 210 -16.36 -4.45 1.33
C PHE A 210 -17.40 -5.58 1.32
N GLY A 211 -17.75 -6.14 2.48
CA GLY A 211 -18.74 -7.21 2.59
C GLY A 211 -20.15 -6.70 2.86
N GLY A 212 -21.16 -7.50 2.49
CA GLY A 212 -22.56 -7.28 2.88
C GLY A 212 -23.37 -6.32 2.00
N ASN A 213 -22.98 -6.14 0.74
CA ASN A 213 -23.65 -5.20 -0.16
C ASN A 213 -25.04 -5.66 -0.59
N THR A 214 -26.04 -4.83 -0.27
CA THR A 214 -27.43 -4.99 -0.72
C THR A 214 -27.90 -3.86 -1.63
N GLN A 215 -27.07 -2.84 -1.87
CA GLN A 215 -27.41 -1.64 -2.65
C GLN A 215 -26.63 -1.57 -3.96
N MET A 216 -27.23 -0.91 -4.97
CA MET A 216 -26.60 -0.75 -6.29
C MET A 216 -25.50 0.32 -6.26
N PHE A 217 -25.79 1.51 -5.70
CA PHE A 217 -24.82 2.60 -5.51
C PHE A 217 -25.19 3.51 -4.32
N PRO A 218 -24.21 3.98 -3.53
CA PRO A 218 -22.85 3.44 -3.43
C PRO A 218 -22.88 1.98 -3.02
N LYS A 219 -21.94 1.19 -3.57
CA LYS A 219 -21.93 -0.26 -3.36
C LYS A 219 -21.85 -0.63 -1.87
N HIS A 220 -20.98 0.06 -1.13
CA HIS A 220 -20.59 -0.32 0.23
C HIS A 220 -21.02 0.72 1.28
N SER A 221 -21.32 0.23 2.49
CA SER A 221 -21.54 1.10 3.65
C SER A 221 -20.24 1.72 4.15
N SER A 222 -20.27 3.02 4.44
CA SER A 222 -19.13 3.73 5.05
C SER A 222 -18.80 3.26 6.46
N HIS A 223 -19.74 2.60 7.16
CA HIS A 223 -19.56 2.21 8.56
C HIS A 223 -18.39 1.22 8.75
N GLY A 224 -18.24 0.27 7.82
CA GLY A 224 -17.18 -0.74 7.91
C GLY A 224 -15.79 -0.12 7.86
N ILE A 225 -15.55 0.76 6.88
CA ILE A 225 -14.26 1.45 6.73
C ILE A 225 -14.01 2.46 7.87
N GLU A 226 -15.01 3.22 8.30
CA GLU A 226 -14.85 4.20 9.39
C GLU A 226 -14.46 3.53 10.71
N THR A 227 -15.16 2.44 11.07
CA THR A 227 -14.87 1.69 12.29
C THR A 227 -13.47 1.06 12.23
N CYS A 228 -13.09 0.43 11.11
CA CYS A 228 -11.75 -0.13 10.95
C CYS A 228 -10.65 0.94 11.05
N LEU A 229 -10.85 2.10 10.41
CA LEU A 229 -9.89 3.20 10.47
C LEU A 229 -9.74 3.75 11.89
N GLN A 230 -10.84 3.86 12.65
CA GLN A 230 -10.78 4.29 14.06
C GLN A 230 -10.06 3.27 14.95
N GLU A 231 -10.33 1.98 14.77
CA GLU A 231 -9.69 0.89 15.54
C GLU A 231 -8.17 0.81 15.30
N VAL A 232 -7.74 0.97 14.03
CA VAL A 232 -6.34 0.83 13.60
C VAL A 232 -5.55 2.13 13.80
N MET A 233 -6.11 3.29 13.45
CA MET A 233 -5.39 4.57 13.49
C MET A 233 -5.57 5.32 14.81
N GLY A 234 -6.57 4.93 15.61
CA GLY A 234 -7.00 5.62 16.83
C GLY A 234 -8.00 6.75 16.51
N PRO A 235 -9.15 6.82 17.21
CA PRO A 235 -10.22 7.75 16.89
C PRO A 235 -9.86 9.22 17.17
N LYS A 236 -8.86 9.47 18.01
CA LYS A 236 -8.42 10.81 18.44
C LYS A 236 -7.01 11.18 17.97
N THR A 237 -6.37 10.35 17.15
CA THR A 237 -5.01 10.60 16.66
C THR A 237 -5.01 11.76 15.67
N PRO A 238 -4.39 12.91 15.98
CA PRO A 238 -4.28 13.99 15.01
C PRO A 238 -3.15 13.70 14.01
N MET A 239 -3.24 14.27 12.81
CA MET A 239 -2.21 14.08 11.77
C MET A 239 -0.84 14.57 12.22
N ALA A 240 -0.76 15.59 13.08
CA ALA A 240 0.49 16.10 13.64
C ALA A 240 1.30 15.06 14.45
N LYS A 241 0.68 13.94 14.88
CA LYS A 241 1.40 12.84 15.55
C LYS A 241 2.16 11.94 14.57
N CYS A 242 1.90 12.03 13.28
CA CYS A 242 2.67 11.35 12.24
C CYS A 242 3.98 12.12 11.98
N THR A 243 4.93 12.02 12.91
CA THR A 243 6.22 12.75 12.85
C THR A 243 7.31 11.98 12.11
N ALA A 244 7.19 10.65 12.02
CA ALA A 244 8.19 9.80 11.36
C ALA A 244 8.41 10.21 9.90
N HIS A 245 7.35 10.64 9.20
CA HIS A 245 7.45 11.09 7.81
C HIS A 245 6.64 12.37 7.63
N LYS A 246 7.05 13.19 6.66
CA LYS A 246 6.16 14.20 6.09
C LYS A 246 5.09 13.49 5.25
N LEU A 247 3.96 13.18 5.91
CA LEU A 247 2.81 12.48 5.33
C LEU A 247 1.95 13.46 4.53
N VAL A 248 1.57 13.05 3.32
CA VAL A 248 0.60 13.74 2.45
C VAL A 248 -0.49 12.76 2.02
N VAL A 249 -1.75 13.14 2.18
CA VAL A 249 -2.92 12.36 1.75
C VAL A 249 -3.79 13.22 0.84
N THR A 250 -4.10 12.73 -0.36
CA THR A 250 -4.85 13.48 -1.38
C THR A 250 -6.36 13.31 -1.21
N THR A 251 -7.17 14.31 -1.50
CA THR A 251 -8.63 14.18 -1.53
C THR A 251 -9.25 15.24 -2.45
N ALA A 252 -10.45 15.00 -2.96
CA ALA A 252 -11.17 15.93 -3.82
C ALA A 252 -12.28 16.63 -3.03
N LYS A 253 -12.25 17.96 -2.92
CA LYS A 253 -13.40 18.74 -2.45
C LYS A 253 -14.42 18.87 -3.58
N VAL A 254 -15.53 18.15 -3.44
CA VAL A 254 -16.55 18.01 -4.50
C VAL A 254 -17.79 18.86 -4.26
N THR A 255 -17.82 19.67 -3.20
CA THR A 255 -18.90 20.65 -2.94
C THR A 255 -18.66 22.00 -3.64
N LEU A 256 -17.67 22.09 -4.51
CA LEU A 256 -17.31 23.29 -5.27
C LEU A 256 -17.27 22.93 -6.77
N ALA A 257 -17.59 23.91 -7.62
CA ALA A 257 -17.43 23.82 -9.07
C ALA A 257 -16.51 24.97 -9.53
N PRO A 258 -15.32 24.69 -10.10
CA PRO A 258 -14.74 23.35 -10.30
C PRO A 258 -14.36 22.69 -8.95
N PRO A 259 -14.34 21.34 -8.87
CA PRO A 259 -13.81 20.64 -7.71
C PRO A 259 -12.36 21.04 -7.44
N GLN A 260 -11.91 20.87 -6.19
CA GLN A 260 -10.55 21.26 -5.80
C GLN A 260 -9.79 20.09 -5.19
N LEU A 261 -8.53 19.90 -5.61
CA LEU A 261 -7.62 18.99 -4.93
C LEU A 261 -7.21 19.56 -3.57
N ILE A 262 -7.39 18.78 -2.53
CA ILE A 262 -7.00 19.08 -1.16
C ILE A 262 -5.92 18.09 -0.73
N LEU A 263 -4.89 18.61 -0.07
CA LEU A 263 -3.81 17.81 0.51
C LEU A 263 -3.89 17.90 2.04
N PHE A 264 -4.17 16.78 2.68
CA PHE A 264 -4.02 16.63 4.12
C PHE A 264 -2.56 16.31 4.44
N ARG A 265 -1.97 17.01 5.41
CA ARG A 265 -0.53 16.93 5.71
C ARG A 265 -0.32 16.69 7.20
N SER A 266 0.71 15.93 7.57
CA SER A 266 1.13 15.80 8.99
C SER A 266 1.92 17.00 9.51
N TYR A 267 2.27 17.94 8.63
CA TYR A 267 3.10 19.10 8.93
C TYR A 267 2.49 20.37 8.34
N ALA A 268 3.00 21.51 8.80
CA ALA A 268 2.78 22.82 8.19
C ALA A 268 4.15 23.50 8.01
N PRO A 269 4.25 24.52 7.14
CA PRO A 269 5.46 25.34 7.02
C PRO A 269 5.81 25.99 8.36
N ARG A 270 7.10 26.17 8.64
CA ARG A 270 7.63 26.79 9.87
C ARG A 270 7.39 28.31 9.93
N ILE A 271 6.13 28.74 9.82
CA ILE A 271 5.64 30.12 9.80
C ILE A 271 4.44 30.27 10.73
N ASP A 272 3.86 31.47 10.84
CA ASP A 272 2.69 31.70 11.69
C ASP A 272 1.48 30.86 11.23
N PRO A 273 0.70 30.27 12.16
CA PRO A 273 -0.47 29.48 11.81
C PRO A 273 -1.52 30.18 10.94
N LYS A 274 -1.78 31.47 11.16
CA LYS A 274 -2.75 32.21 10.34
C LYS A 274 -2.23 32.35 8.91
N GLU A 275 -0.92 32.52 8.76
CA GLU A 275 -0.28 32.69 7.46
C GLU A 275 -0.31 31.39 6.65
N PHE A 276 0.08 30.24 7.23
CA PHE A 276 0.03 29.00 6.47
C PHE A 276 -1.41 28.61 6.12
N GLU A 277 -2.39 28.94 6.97
CA GLU A 277 -3.82 28.70 6.70
C GLU A 277 -4.28 29.48 5.46
N GLN A 278 -3.84 30.73 5.30
CA GLN A 278 -4.08 31.54 4.10
C GLN A 278 -3.41 30.97 2.84
N LEU A 279 -2.27 30.27 2.99
CA LEU A 279 -1.55 29.61 1.89
C LEU A 279 -2.10 28.22 1.52
N GLY A 280 -3.22 27.83 2.12
CA GLY A 280 -3.92 26.56 1.86
C GLY A 280 -3.37 25.36 2.63
N TYR A 281 -2.64 25.58 3.72
CA TYR A 281 -2.27 24.52 4.66
C TYR A 281 -3.29 24.42 5.78
N PHE A 282 -3.78 23.22 6.06
CA PHE A 282 -4.59 23.01 7.25
C PHE A 282 -3.70 22.78 8.47
N ASN A 283 -4.17 23.21 9.65
CA ASN A 283 -3.47 22.91 10.89
C ASN A 283 -3.53 21.39 11.19
N PRO A 284 -2.39 20.67 11.19
CA PRO A 284 -2.36 19.22 11.34
C PRO A 284 -2.79 18.74 12.74
N ASN A 285 -2.80 19.62 13.75
CA ASN A 285 -3.32 19.29 15.09
C ASN A 285 -4.84 19.21 15.15
N LYS A 286 -5.54 19.86 14.21
CA LYS A 286 -7.00 19.92 14.17
C LYS A 286 -7.63 18.81 13.30
N ILE A 287 -6.81 18.08 12.55
CA ILE A 287 -7.28 17.04 11.63
C ILE A 287 -6.99 15.67 12.22
N LEU A 288 -8.04 14.88 12.39
CA LEU A 288 -7.92 13.48 12.81
C LEU A 288 -7.47 12.62 11.64
N LEU A 289 -6.47 11.77 11.88
CA LEU A 289 -5.84 10.93 10.88
C LEU A 289 -6.86 10.02 10.18
N TRP A 290 -7.72 9.33 10.94
CA TRP A 290 -8.73 8.43 10.37
C TRP A 290 -9.74 9.17 9.47
N LYS A 291 -10.04 10.46 9.76
CA LYS A 291 -10.94 11.27 8.93
C LYS A 291 -10.26 11.68 7.62
N ALA A 292 -9.00 12.10 7.67
CA ALA A 292 -8.23 12.39 6.46
C ALA A 292 -8.15 11.16 5.53
N ILE A 293 -7.93 9.98 6.13
CA ILE A 293 -7.92 8.71 5.40
C ILE A 293 -9.30 8.38 4.83
N ARG A 294 -10.38 8.58 5.61
CA ARG A 294 -11.76 8.34 5.15
C ARG A 294 -12.12 9.22 3.95
N CYS A 295 -11.66 10.48 3.90
CA CYS A 295 -11.85 11.37 2.76
C CYS A 295 -11.15 10.82 1.51
N THR A 296 -9.87 10.42 1.61
CA THR A 296 -9.12 9.90 0.44
C THR A 296 -9.67 8.58 -0.06
N SER A 297 -10.26 7.74 0.79
CA SER A 297 -10.81 6.44 0.39
C SER A 297 -12.28 6.50 -0.06
N ALA A 298 -12.86 7.69 -0.18
CA ALA A 298 -14.26 7.89 -0.56
C ALA A 298 -14.45 7.79 -2.08
N ALA A 299 -14.09 6.64 -2.66
CA ALA A 299 -14.15 6.42 -4.11
C ALA A 299 -15.59 6.56 -4.60
N PRO A 300 -15.87 7.41 -5.61
CA PRO A 300 -17.18 7.47 -6.26
C PRO A 300 -17.62 6.07 -6.67
N VAL A 301 -18.93 5.80 -6.64
CA VAL A 301 -19.53 4.46 -6.87
C VAL A 301 -19.33 3.45 -5.73
N TYR A 302 -18.21 3.45 -5.01
CA TYR A 302 -17.96 2.50 -3.91
C TYR A 302 -18.45 3.01 -2.56
N PHE A 303 -18.15 4.26 -2.20
CA PHE A 303 -18.47 4.84 -0.91
C PHE A 303 -19.11 6.23 -1.06
N GLN A 304 -19.91 6.63 -0.07
CA GLN A 304 -20.38 8.01 0.04
C GLN A 304 -19.20 8.96 0.28
N SER A 305 -19.33 10.20 -0.19
CA SER A 305 -18.41 11.28 0.17
C SER A 305 -18.44 11.54 1.68
N PHE A 306 -17.34 12.03 2.23
CA PHE A 306 -17.20 12.32 3.66
C PHE A 306 -16.96 13.82 3.86
N ASN A 307 -17.86 14.52 4.54
CA ASN A 307 -17.81 15.98 4.73
C ASN A 307 -17.62 16.77 3.41
N GLY A 308 -18.27 16.33 2.33
CA GLY A 308 -18.13 16.97 1.02
C GLY A 308 -16.81 16.69 0.29
N MET A 309 -16.03 15.74 0.79
CA MET A 309 -14.78 15.26 0.19
C MET A 309 -14.97 13.87 -0.43
N ALA A 310 -14.36 13.64 -1.58
CA ALA A 310 -14.30 12.37 -2.28
C ALA A 310 -12.84 11.91 -2.47
N ASP A 311 -12.66 10.73 -3.04
CA ASP A 311 -11.35 10.16 -3.31
C ASP A 311 -10.45 11.11 -4.12
N GLY A 312 -9.18 11.19 -3.71
CA GLY A 312 -8.18 12.01 -4.39
C GLY A 312 -7.87 11.52 -5.81
N ALA A 313 -8.23 10.28 -6.11
CA ALA A 313 -8.06 9.65 -7.41
C ALA A 313 -8.84 10.36 -8.54
N ILE A 314 -9.86 11.16 -8.20
CA ILE A 314 -10.53 12.08 -9.14
C ILE A 314 -9.54 13.05 -9.79
N PHE A 315 -8.48 13.43 -9.08
CA PHE A 315 -7.43 14.33 -9.58
C PHE A 315 -6.12 13.61 -9.86
N CYS A 316 -5.69 12.74 -8.95
CA CYS A 316 -4.37 12.12 -9.01
C CYS A 316 -4.36 10.77 -8.29
N ASN A 317 -4.65 9.69 -9.02
CA ASN A 317 -4.52 8.35 -8.45
C ASN A 317 -3.06 8.00 -8.10
N ASN A 318 -2.09 8.56 -8.84
CA ASN A 318 -0.67 8.56 -8.51
C ASN A 318 -0.25 9.93 -7.95
N PRO A 319 0.06 10.04 -6.64
CA PRO A 319 0.37 11.34 -6.02
C PRO A 319 1.83 11.80 -6.21
N CYS A 320 2.63 11.14 -7.06
CA CYS A 320 4.08 11.38 -7.15
C CYS A 320 4.43 12.82 -7.52
N ILE A 321 3.86 13.32 -8.62
CA ILE A 321 4.08 14.71 -9.03
C ILE A 321 3.54 15.71 -7.99
N MET A 322 2.46 15.34 -7.28
CA MET A 322 1.87 16.19 -6.25
C MET A 322 2.78 16.32 -5.03
N VAL A 323 3.40 15.23 -4.57
CA VAL A 323 4.33 15.29 -3.43
C VAL A 323 5.63 16.00 -3.79
N MET A 324 6.13 15.85 -5.02
CA MET A 324 7.28 16.62 -5.51
C MET A 324 6.96 18.12 -5.59
N THR A 325 5.78 18.48 -6.08
CA THR A 325 5.31 19.87 -6.11
C THR A 325 5.17 20.44 -4.70
N GLU A 326 4.61 19.65 -3.78
CA GLU A 326 4.46 20.03 -2.38
C GLU A 326 5.81 20.23 -1.68
N PHE A 327 6.79 19.35 -1.95
CA PHE A 327 8.16 19.48 -1.46
C PHE A 327 8.74 20.85 -1.84
N GLN A 328 8.66 21.21 -3.13
CA GLN A 328 9.17 22.48 -3.63
C GLN A 328 8.38 23.67 -3.10
N LYS A 329 7.05 23.53 -2.95
CA LYS A 329 6.19 24.56 -2.35
C LYS A 329 6.59 24.84 -0.91
N LEU A 330 6.78 23.81 -0.10
CA LEU A 330 7.18 23.94 1.30
C LEU A 330 8.55 24.63 1.40
N LYS A 331 9.54 24.15 0.64
CA LYS A 331 10.89 24.74 0.60
C LYS A 331 10.84 26.22 0.23
N LYS A 332 10.09 26.58 -0.81
CA LYS A 332 9.91 27.97 -1.26
C LYS A 332 9.33 28.86 -0.16
N ILE A 333 8.25 28.43 0.49
CA ILE A 333 7.57 29.20 1.54
C ILE A 333 8.53 29.44 2.71
N GLU A 334 9.19 28.39 3.17
CA GLU A 334 10.12 28.46 4.30
C GLU A 334 11.33 29.35 4.00
N ASN A 335 11.90 29.25 2.80
CA ASN A 335 13.06 30.05 2.40
C ASN A 335 12.72 31.52 2.21
N TYR A 336 11.55 31.82 1.62
CA TYR A 336 11.05 33.20 1.51
C TYR A 336 10.82 33.85 2.88
N ARG A 337 10.73 33.06 3.95
CA ARG A 337 10.60 33.50 5.35
C ARG A 337 11.88 33.32 6.17
N GLY A 338 13.02 33.12 5.51
CA GLY A 338 14.34 33.05 6.15
C GLY A 338 14.59 31.80 6.99
N LYS A 339 13.87 30.69 6.75
CA LYS A 339 14.01 29.43 7.52
C LYS A 339 15.12 28.50 7.01
N ASN A 340 15.84 28.91 5.97
CA ASN A 340 16.99 28.21 5.35
C ASN A 340 16.77 26.69 5.21
N ASN A 341 15.65 26.30 4.62
CA ASN A 341 15.38 24.92 4.24
C ASN A 341 16.25 24.54 3.02
N THR A 342 17.27 23.74 3.32
CA THR A 342 18.24 23.20 2.36
C THR A 342 17.87 21.81 1.85
N ASP A 343 16.71 21.25 2.22
CA ASP A 343 16.32 19.90 1.83
C ASP A 343 16.27 19.75 0.30
N GLU A 344 16.71 18.61 -0.20
CA GLU A 344 16.70 18.26 -1.62
C GLU A 344 16.10 16.88 -1.83
N ILE A 345 15.41 16.68 -2.95
CA ILE A 345 14.94 15.35 -3.32
C ILE A 345 16.15 14.58 -3.83
N GLY A 346 16.54 13.51 -3.13
CA GLY A 346 17.65 12.64 -3.54
C GLY A 346 17.21 11.37 -4.26
N CYS A 347 15.99 10.90 -3.98
CA CYS A 347 15.42 9.72 -4.62
C CYS A 347 13.89 9.78 -4.57
N VAL A 348 13.23 9.34 -5.65
CA VAL A 348 11.78 9.20 -5.71
C VAL A 348 11.40 7.75 -6.02
N ILE A 349 10.53 7.18 -5.19
CA ILE A 349 10.00 5.83 -5.31
C ILE A 349 8.48 5.94 -5.50
N SER A 350 7.95 5.41 -6.58
CA SER A 350 6.51 5.35 -6.86
C SER A 350 6.07 3.88 -6.96
N ILE A 351 5.07 3.49 -6.16
CA ILE A 351 4.59 2.10 -6.13
C ILE A 351 3.10 2.05 -6.45
N GLY A 352 2.80 1.36 -7.54
CA GLY A 352 1.46 1.11 -8.02
C GLY A 352 0.80 -0.11 -7.41
N THR A 353 -0.50 -0.22 -7.64
CA THR A 353 -1.33 -1.35 -7.22
C THR A 353 -1.67 -2.28 -8.39
N GLY A 354 -0.87 -2.27 -9.46
CA GLY A 354 -1.07 -3.08 -10.65
C GLY A 354 -1.63 -2.30 -11.84
N ILE A 355 -1.18 -2.68 -13.04
CA ILE A 355 -1.62 -2.13 -14.33
C ILE A 355 -2.55 -3.16 -14.96
N GLU A 356 -3.80 -2.77 -15.19
CA GLU A 356 -4.75 -3.64 -15.89
C GLU A 356 -4.47 -3.69 -17.39
N PRO A 357 -4.79 -4.83 -18.06
CA PRO A 357 -4.77 -4.90 -19.51
C PRO A 357 -5.71 -3.86 -20.11
N SER A 358 -5.25 -3.17 -21.16
CA SER A 358 -6.09 -2.23 -21.90
C SER A 358 -7.27 -2.96 -22.55
N ALA A 359 -8.49 -2.51 -22.26
CA ALA A 359 -9.69 -2.97 -22.94
C ALA A 359 -10.09 -1.95 -24.03
N PRO A 360 -10.46 -2.37 -25.24
CA PRO A 360 -10.97 -1.46 -26.26
C PRO A 360 -12.31 -0.87 -25.79
N ILE A 361 -12.41 0.45 -25.81
CA ILE A 361 -13.65 1.20 -25.58
C ILE A 361 -14.02 1.97 -26.85
N ASN A 362 -15.31 2.02 -27.17
CA ASN A 362 -15.81 2.87 -28.25
C ASN A 362 -15.63 4.35 -27.88
N GLY A 363 -15.62 5.23 -28.88
CA GLY A 363 -15.53 6.68 -28.69
C GLY A 363 -16.56 7.24 -27.69
N ILE A 364 -16.24 8.41 -27.13
CA ILE A 364 -17.15 9.15 -26.25
C ILE A 364 -17.96 10.13 -27.11
N ASP A 365 -19.07 9.66 -27.66
CA ASP A 365 -20.03 10.51 -28.37
C ASP A 365 -21.26 10.74 -27.49
N ILE A 366 -21.42 11.97 -26.98
CA ILE A 366 -22.61 12.35 -26.20
C ILE A 366 -23.58 13.06 -27.14
N ASN A 367 -24.47 12.31 -27.78
CA ASN A 367 -25.54 12.88 -28.60
C ASN A 367 -26.78 13.16 -27.74
N LEU A 368 -26.89 14.40 -27.24
CA LEU A 368 -28.07 14.93 -26.53
C LEU A 368 -29.08 15.57 -27.51
N THR A 369 -29.25 15.02 -28.71
CA THR A 369 -30.11 15.60 -29.76
C THR A 369 -31.61 15.42 -29.53
N HIS A 370 -32.02 14.64 -28.53
CA HIS A 370 -33.42 14.58 -28.06
C HIS A 370 -33.57 15.23 -26.68
N GLY A 371 -33.89 16.54 -26.70
CA GLY A 371 -34.68 17.26 -25.70
C GLY A 371 -34.42 16.99 -24.23
N ILE A 372 -33.70 17.92 -23.57
CA ILE A 372 -33.94 18.24 -22.15
C ILE A 372 -35.26 19.01 -22.07
N THR A 373 -36.38 18.34 -22.35
CA THR A 373 -37.73 18.90 -22.17
C THR A 373 -38.49 17.99 -21.21
N GLY A 374 -38.43 18.34 -19.92
CA GLY A 374 -39.21 17.72 -18.86
C GLY A 374 -38.36 16.92 -17.86
N ILE A 375 -38.55 17.24 -16.57
CA ILE A 375 -37.96 16.58 -15.39
C ILE A 375 -38.44 15.11 -15.23
N THR A 376 -39.10 14.55 -16.24
CA THR A 376 -39.58 13.16 -16.33
C THR A 376 -38.77 12.28 -17.27
N GLY A 377 -37.64 12.78 -17.82
CA GLY A 377 -36.76 12.05 -18.71
C GLY A 377 -36.26 10.72 -18.10
N ASN A 378 -36.31 9.66 -18.91
CA ASN A 378 -35.99 8.29 -18.53
C ASN A 378 -34.51 8.19 -18.09
N TRP A 379 -34.24 8.24 -16.78
CA TRP A 379 -32.87 8.19 -16.21
C TRP A 379 -32.03 7.01 -16.74
N LYS A 380 -32.68 5.92 -17.16
CA LYS A 380 -32.03 4.78 -17.83
C LYS A 380 -31.41 5.15 -19.17
N GLU A 381 -32.06 5.96 -19.99
CA GLU A 381 -31.54 6.40 -21.29
C GLU A 381 -30.36 7.36 -21.12
N VAL A 382 -30.44 8.29 -20.17
CA VAL A 382 -29.32 9.18 -19.82
C VAL A 382 -28.12 8.37 -19.31
N PHE A 383 -28.34 7.37 -18.47
CA PHE A 383 -27.28 6.53 -17.93
C PHE A 383 -26.66 5.60 -18.99
N VAL A 384 -27.46 5.07 -19.91
CA VAL A 384 -27.00 4.25 -21.05
C VAL A 384 -26.18 5.11 -22.02
N ASN A 385 -26.64 6.33 -22.33
CA ASN A 385 -25.94 7.26 -23.22
C ASN A 385 -24.66 7.82 -22.61
N ALA A 386 -24.61 7.99 -21.28
CA ALA A 386 -23.41 8.44 -20.55
C ALA A 386 -22.50 7.28 -20.08
N LYS A 387 -22.84 6.02 -20.39
CA LYS A 387 -22.11 4.84 -19.89
C LYS A 387 -20.63 4.87 -20.24
N ASN A 388 -20.29 5.26 -21.48
CA ASN A 388 -18.89 5.35 -21.92
C ASN A 388 -18.14 6.46 -21.19
N LEU A 389 -18.78 7.62 -20.96
CA LEU A 389 -18.18 8.73 -20.20
C LEU A 389 -17.91 8.34 -18.74
N ILE A 390 -18.88 7.71 -18.07
CA ILE A 390 -18.72 7.21 -16.70
C ILE A 390 -17.62 6.16 -16.64
N THR A 391 -17.59 5.25 -17.61
CA THR A 391 -16.56 4.20 -17.71
C THR A 391 -15.17 4.81 -17.89
N VAL A 392 -15.02 5.80 -18.78
CA VAL A 392 -13.75 6.52 -18.98
C VAL A 392 -13.35 7.28 -17.71
N PHE A 393 -14.29 7.96 -17.06
CA PHE A 393 -14.03 8.66 -15.80
C PHE A 393 -13.54 7.70 -14.72
N LEU A 394 -14.16 6.52 -14.57
CA LEU A 394 -13.71 5.48 -13.65
C LEU A 394 -12.33 4.93 -14.04
N TYR A 395 -12.05 4.71 -15.33
CA TYR A 395 -10.72 4.32 -15.79
C TYR A 395 -9.67 5.40 -15.52
N GLN A 396 -9.99 6.68 -15.65
CA GLN A 396 -9.07 7.76 -15.29
C GLN A 396 -8.83 7.82 -13.78
N CYS A 397 -9.87 7.64 -12.96
CA CYS A 397 -9.74 7.57 -11.51
C CYS A 397 -8.95 6.33 -11.04
N THR A 398 -8.93 5.27 -11.83
CA THR A 398 -8.19 4.04 -11.48
C THR A 398 -6.83 3.95 -12.17
N SER A 399 -6.61 4.73 -13.23
CA SER A 399 -5.34 4.84 -13.93
C SER A 399 -4.32 5.57 -13.08
N SER A 400 -3.31 4.85 -12.62
CA SER A 400 -2.14 5.40 -11.95
C SER A 400 -0.86 5.31 -12.79
N HIS A 401 -1.01 4.90 -14.06
CA HIS A 401 0.07 4.67 -15.00
C HIS A 401 0.01 5.64 -16.20
N ASN A 402 0.96 5.53 -17.14
CA ASN A 402 1.08 6.37 -18.33
C ASN A 402 1.50 7.82 -18.01
N VAL A 403 0.61 8.80 -18.17
CA VAL A 403 0.94 10.24 -18.18
C VAL A 403 1.60 10.69 -16.88
N HIS A 404 1.01 10.37 -15.74
CA HIS A 404 1.54 10.81 -14.44
C HIS A 404 2.92 10.22 -14.11
N VAL A 405 3.14 8.96 -14.50
CA VAL A 405 4.44 8.29 -14.32
C VAL A 405 5.48 8.89 -15.25
N GLY A 406 5.13 9.10 -16.53
CA GLY A 406 6.02 9.76 -17.50
C GLY A 406 6.43 11.15 -17.04
N GLN A 407 5.46 11.99 -16.68
CA GLN A 407 5.73 13.34 -16.15
C GLN A 407 6.61 13.30 -14.91
N SER A 408 6.28 12.46 -13.92
CA SER A 408 7.07 12.36 -12.69
C SER A 408 8.51 11.95 -12.97
N ARG A 409 8.72 11.00 -13.89
CA ARG A 409 10.04 10.56 -14.32
C ARG A 409 10.83 11.69 -14.98
N GLU A 410 10.25 12.37 -15.98
CA GLU A 410 10.95 13.44 -16.70
C GLU A 410 11.30 14.61 -15.78
N TRP A 411 10.43 14.95 -14.83
CA TRP A 411 10.74 15.95 -13.80
C TRP A 411 11.86 15.49 -12.86
N CYS A 412 11.88 14.23 -12.43
CA CYS A 412 13.00 13.71 -11.62
C CYS A 412 14.31 13.77 -12.40
N HIS A 413 14.31 13.31 -13.65
CA HIS A 413 15.48 13.27 -14.51
C HIS A 413 16.02 14.68 -14.82
N SER A 414 15.16 15.68 -15.01
CA SER A 414 15.59 17.08 -15.21
C SER A 414 16.22 17.68 -13.94
N MET A 415 15.81 17.21 -12.76
CA MET A 415 16.41 17.55 -11.47
C MET A 415 17.62 16.68 -11.09
N GLN A 416 18.09 15.78 -11.98
CA GLN A 416 19.17 14.83 -11.69
C GLN A 416 18.85 13.88 -10.52
N VAL A 417 17.59 13.50 -10.37
CA VAL A 417 17.09 12.63 -9.30
C VAL A 417 16.74 11.24 -9.83
N PRO A 418 17.30 10.16 -9.25
CA PRO A 418 16.86 8.79 -9.55
C PRO A 418 15.37 8.57 -9.26
N PHE A 419 14.66 7.96 -10.21
CA PHE A 419 13.24 7.66 -10.14
C PHE A 419 12.97 6.17 -10.32
N PHE A 420 12.27 5.57 -9.35
CA PHE A 420 11.88 4.17 -9.38
C PHE A 420 10.36 4.04 -9.47
N ARG A 421 9.87 3.23 -10.41
CA ARG A 421 8.46 2.89 -10.55
C ARG A 421 8.27 1.39 -10.52
N PHE A 422 7.55 0.90 -9.52
CA PHE A 422 7.18 -0.50 -9.40
C PHE A 422 5.66 -0.65 -9.53
N SER A 423 5.19 -1.46 -10.47
CA SER A 423 3.78 -1.80 -10.62
C SER A 423 3.65 -3.04 -11.52
N PRO A 424 3.11 -4.16 -11.04
CA PRO A 424 2.99 -5.37 -11.83
C PRO A 424 1.96 -5.17 -12.95
N HIS A 425 2.18 -5.81 -14.10
CA HIS A 425 1.12 -5.99 -15.10
C HIS A 425 0.23 -7.14 -14.65
N LEU A 426 -1.06 -6.87 -14.47
CA LEU A 426 -2.01 -7.87 -14.01
C LEU A 426 -2.38 -8.78 -15.18
N ALA A 427 -2.33 -10.10 -14.96
CA ALA A 427 -2.69 -11.09 -15.98
C ALA A 427 -4.19 -11.07 -16.30
N ALA A 428 -5.03 -10.67 -15.34
CA ALA A 428 -6.47 -10.53 -15.47
C ALA A 428 -6.96 -9.31 -14.66
N PRO A 429 -8.13 -8.75 -14.99
CA PRO A 429 -8.77 -7.72 -14.18
C PRO A 429 -9.00 -8.22 -12.75
N PHE A 430 -8.60 -7.42 -11.75
CA PHE A 430 -8.77 -7.75 -10.34
C PHE A 430 -9.52 -6.63 -9.64
N GLU A 431 -10.84 -6.73 -9.49
CA GLU A 431 -11.68 -5.62 -9.02
C GLU A 431 -11.23 -5.04 -7.66
N LEU A 432 -11.47 -3.73 -7.47
CA LEU A 432 -10.96 -2.97 -6.31
C LEU A 432 -11.58 -3.41 -4.98
N ASP A 433 -12.77 -4.02 -4.99
CA ASP A 433 -13.52 -4.50 -3.83
C ASP A 433 -13.62 -6.04 -3.77
N ASN A 434 -12.87 -6.77 -4.61
CA ASN A 434 -12.91 -8.22 -4.64
C ASN A 434 -12.31 -8.85 -3.36
N CYS A 435 -13.18 -9.40 -2.52
CA CYS A 435 -12.84 -9.99 -1.23
C CYS A 435 -12.48 -11.49 -1.27
N LYS A 436 -12.58 -12.14 -2.42
CA LYS A 436 -12.30 -13.58 -2.58
C LYS A 436 -10.83 -13.85 -2.32
N ILE A 437 -10.55 -14.79 -1.41
CA ILE A 437 -9.19 -15.02 -0.97
C ILE A 437 -8.35 -15.68 -2.06
N GLU A 438 -9.00 -16.46 -2.91
CA GLU A 438 -8.43 -17.14 -4.05
C GLU A 438 -7.86 -16.12 -5.05
N ASP A 439 -8.67 -15.12 -5.41
CA ASP A 439 -8.30 -14.06 -6.35
C ASP A 439 -7.18 -13.18 -5.79
N ILE A 440 -7.28 -12.81 -4.51
CA ILE A 440 -6.24 -12.07 -3.79
C ILE A 440 -4.92 -12.87 -3.80
N THR A 441 -4.98 -14.16 -3.49
CA THR A 441 -3.81 -15.03 -3.42
C THR A 441 -3.15 -15.19 -4.79
N ASN A 442 -3.94 -15.39 -5.84
CA ASN A 442 -3.45 -15.48 -7.21
C ASN A 442 -2.78 -14.16 -7.64
N ALA A 443 -3.40 -13.02 -7.39
CA ALA A 443 -2.81 -11.72 -7.71
C ALA A 443 -1.51 -11.46 -6.93
N MET A 444 -1.46 -11.83 -5.65
CA MET A 444 -0.24 -11.75 -4.83
C MET A 444 0.86 -12.67 -5.37
N PHE A 445 0.50 -13.86 -5.86
CA PHE A 445 1.47 -14.81 -6.41
C PHE A 445 2.08 -14.30 -7.71
N ASP A 446 1.25 -13.79 -8.63
CA ASP A 446 1.73 -13.19 -9.87
C ASP A 446 2.61 -11.96 -9.59
N ASN A 447 2.31 -11.20 -8.54
CA ASN A 447 3.15 -10.09 -8.08
C ASN A 447 4.48 -10.57 -7.45
N GLU A 448 4.51 -11.69 -6.73
CA GLU A 448 5.76 -12.28 -6.24
C GLU A 448 6.65 -12.74 -7.41
N VAL A 449 6.06 -13.33 -8.45
CA VAL A 449 6.77 -13.64 -9.70
C VAL A 449 7.33 -12.36 -10.33
N TYR A 450 6.55 -11.29 -10.42
CA TYR A 450 7.02 -9.99 -10.90
C TYR A 450 8.21 -9.45 -10.09
N ILE A 451 8.10 -9.47 -8.76
CA ILE A 451 9.16 -9.02 -7.83
C ILE A 451 10.46 -9.77 -8.10
N ARG A 452 10.41 -11.10 -8.22
CA ARG A 452 11.61 -11.93 -8.35
C ARG A 452 12.23 -11.93 -9.73
N THR A 453 11.42 -11.76 -10.76
CA THR A 453 11.86 -12.01 -12.14
C THR A 453 12.04 -10.75 -12.96
N GLN A 454 11.34 -9.66 -12.67
CA GLN A 454 11.33 -8.45 -13.50
C GLN A 454 11.95 -7.23 -12.80
N ILE A 455 11.81 -7.11 -11.48
CA ILE A 455 12.28 -5.91 -10.75
C ILE A 455 13.32 -6.19 -9.66
N ASN A 456 13.78 -7.43 -9.53
CA ASN A 456 14.78 -7.80 -8.50
C ASN A 456 16.06 -6.93 -8.61
N GLN A 457 16.56 -6.72 -9.84
CA GLN A 457 17.72 -5.87 -10.05
C GLN A 457 17.45 -4.40 -9.70
N GLN A 458 16.27 -3.88 -10.07
CA GLN A 458 15.88 -2.51 -9.74
C GLN A 458 15.71 -2.30 -8.21
N ILE A 459 15.21 -3.31 -7.50
CA ILE A 459 15.13 -3.30 -6.03
C ILE A 459 16.54 -3.29 -5.42
N SER A 460 17.47 -4.11 -5.94
CA SER A 460 18.88 -4.10 -5.53
C SER A 460 19.53 -2.73 -5.73
N ASP A 461 19.36 -2.14 -6.92
CA ASP A 461 19.91 -0.82 -7.25
C ASP A 461 19.33 0.28 -6.35
N LEU A 462 18.01 0.24 -6.10
CA LEU A 462 17.35 1.13 -5.13
C LEU A 462 17.94 0.96 -3.74
N CYS A 463 18.07 -0.26 -3.24
CA CYS A 463 18.57 -0.51 -1.89
C CYS A 463 20.02 -0.04 -1.72
N ARG A 464 20.85 -0.18 -2.75
CA ARG A 464 22.21 0.36 -2.77
C ARG A 464 22.20 1.90 -2.67
N LEU A 465 21.36 2.57 -3.46
CA LEU A 465 21.18 4.01 -3.35
C LEU A 465 20.71 4.41 -1.95
N LEU A 466 19.65 3.80 -1.43
CA LEU A 466 19.11 4.12 -0.09
C LEU A 466 20.12 3.91 1.03
N LYS A 467 21.01 2.91 0.92
CA LYS A 467 22.09 2.67 1.90
C LYS A 467 23.12 3.81 1.92
N SER A 468 23.39 4.44 0.77
CA SER A 468 24.26 5.63 0.66
C SER A 468 23.61 6.92 1.18
N MET A 469 22.28 6.98 1.25
CA MET A 469 21.54 8.17 1.63
C MET A 469 21.35 8.30 3.15
N PRO A 470 21.10 9.53 3.66
CA PRO A 470 20.82 9.75 5.07
C PRO A 470 19.67 8.88 5.59
N ARG A 471 19.83 8.38 6.82
CA ARG A 471 18.75 7.70 7.52
C ARG A 471 17.74 8.72 8.03
N ASN A 472 16.47 8.35 7.96
CA ASN A 472 15.44 9.02 8.70
C ASN A 472 15.46 8.54 10.16
N THR A 473 15.82 9.43 11.08
CA THR A 473 16.02 9.15 12.50
C THR A 473 14.84 9.55 13.38
N GLU A 474 13.78 10.11 12.79
CA GLU A 474 12.58 10.55 13.53
C GLU A 474 11.90 9.35 14.22
N PRO A 475 11.68 9.41 15.55
CA PRO A 475 11.14 8.29 16.29
C PRO A 475 9.68 8.02 15.91
N CYS A 476 9.36 6.77 15.61
CA CYS A 476 7.99 6.34 15.37
C CYS A 476 7.49 5.50 16.55
N GLN A 477 6.56 6.02 17.37
CA GLN A 477 6.04 5.31 18.56
C GLN A 477 4.53 5.14 18.50
N TYR A 478 4.06 4.13 17.77
CA TYR A 478 2.65 3.83 17.53
C TYR A 478 1.75 3.83 18.79
N ARG A 479 2.17 3.18 19.90
CA ARG A 479 1.38 3.13 21.15
C ARG A 479 1.20 4.52 21.79
N LYS A 480 2.21 5.40 21.68
CA LYS A 480 2.10 6.80 22.14
C LYS A 480 1.28 7.65 21.17
N ILE A 481 1.34 7.36 19.88
CA ILE A 481 0.60 8.07 18.82
C ILE A 481 -0.91 7.83 18.95
N THR A 482 -1.31 6.59 19.18
CA THR A 482 -2.73 6.21 19.25
C THR A 482 -3.38 6.46 20.62
N GLY A 483 -2.60 6.89 21.62
CA GLY A 483 -3.10 7.20 22.97
C GLY A 483 -3.49 5.99 23.82
N TYR A 484 -3.20 4.78 23.36
CA TYR A 484 -3.49 3.55 24.09
C TYR A 484 -2.26 3.07 24.86
N GLY A 485 -1.86 3.86 25.85
CA GLY A 485 -1.08 3.34 26.96
C GLY A 485 -1.99 2.47 27.81
N GLY A 486 -1.62 1.21 28.01
CA GLY A 486 -2.23 0.45 29.09
C GLY A 486 -2.04 1.25 30.37
N SER A 487 -3.13 1.52 31.09
CA SER A 487 -3.01 1.68 32.51
C SER A 487 -2.37 0.39 33.01
N GLN A 488 -1.07 0.43 33.31
CA GLN A 488 -0.58 -0.39 34.41
C GLN A 488 -1.34 0.12 35.62
N LYS A 489 -2.51 -0.46 35.87
CA LYS A 489 -3.03 -0.53 37.23
C LYS A 489 -1.95 -1.32 37.96
N THR A 490 -1.07 -0.62 38.65
CA THR A 490 -0.41 -1.16 39.83
C THR A 490 -1.54 -1.65 40.72
N VAL A 491 -1.78 -2.95 40.71
CA VAL A 491 -2.55 -3.59 41.77
C VAL A 491 -1.57 -3.63 42.93
N ASP A 492 -1.80 -2.78 43.93
CA ASP A 492 -1.12 -2.91 45.21
C ASP A 492 -1.41 -4.33 45.71
N SER A 493 -0.34 -5.12 45.79
CA SER A 493 -0.35 -6.41 46.44
C SER A 493 -0.31 -6.12 47.95
N PRO A 494 -1.15 -6.75 48.79
CA PRO A 494 -1.11 -6.52 50.24
C PRO A 494 0.22 -6.94 50.89
N ASP A 495 1.06 -7.70 50.19
CA ASP A 495 2.36 -8.13 50.68
C ASP A 495 3.49 -7.59 49.79
N GLY A 496 4.29 -6.69 50.37
CA GLY A 496 5.40 -5.99 49.73
C GLY A 496 6.57 -6.90 49.35
N GLY A 497 6.44 -7.63 48.26
CA GLY A 497 7.52 -8.43 47.66
C GLY A 497 7.64 -8.20 46.16
N GLN A 498 8.65 -7.44 45.73
CA GLN A 498 9.03 -7.36 44.32
C GLN A 498 9.59 -8.70 43.84
N LYS A 499 8.92 -9.35 42.89
CA LYS A 499 9.55 -10.30 41.96
C LYS A 499 9.32 -9.83 40.53
N VAL A 500 10.40 -9.48 39.86
CA VAL A 500 10.45 -9.31 38.40
C VAL A 500 10.47 -10.72 37.80
N VAL A 501 9.53 -11.03 36.92
CA VAL A 501 9.60 -12.22 36.06
C VAL A 501 9.56 -11.73 34.61
N ASN A 502 10.57 -12.17 33.85
CA ASN A 502 10.76 -11.94 32.41
C ASN A 502 9.62 -12.50 31.57
#